data_AF-A0A1I8GCM8-F1
#
_entry.id   AF-A0A1I8GCM8-F1
#
_cell.length_a   1.000
_cell.length_b   1.000
_cell.length_c   1.000
_cell.angle_alpha   90.00
_cell.angle_beta   90.00
_cell.angle_gamma   90.00
#
_symmetry.space_group_name_H-M   'P 1'
#
loop_
_entity.id
_entity.type
_entity.pdbx_description
1 polymer ?
#
loop_
_entity_poly.entity_id
_entity_poly.type
_entity_poly.pdbx_seq_one_letter_code
_entity_poly.pdbx_strand_id
1 'polypeptide(L)'
;MADLEAVLADVSYLMAMEKSKSTPAARASKKITLPPASVRSIMMKHLSKREEITFEKIFNQRLGFLLMKEFVEQQLEDYAQVFAFYEEVQKFEELDCEEMRIRLGRNIYDSFIMQELLAHSHRFSAAAAASVQEHLTAAQRTKTLPQDTFRPYTKEIKDLLSREAFKPFIASDKFTRFLQWKNFELNISLTMNDFSVHRIIGRGGFGEVYGCRKADTGRMYAMKCLDKKRIKVKGGETLALNERIMLSLVSTGEGCPFIVCMTYAFQTTDKLCFILDLMNGGDLHYHLSQHGVFQEREVKFYAAEIVLGLEHMHSRYVVYRDL
;
A
#
# COMPACT_ATOMS: atom_id res chain seq x y z
N MET A 1 -4.56 42.12 6.43
CA MET A 1 -4.54 40.96 7.35
C MET A 1 -4.87 39.65 6.64
N ALA A 2 -5.96 39.55 5.86
CA ALA A 2 -6.32 38.33 5.12
C ALA A 2 -5.23 37.82 4.15
N ASP A 3 -4.52 38.71 3.45
CA ASP A 3 -3.41 38.32 2.56
C ASP A 3 -2.24 37.69 3.32
N LEU A 4 -1.90 38.19 4.51
CA LEU A 4 -0.78 37.66 5.28
C LEU A 4 -1.10 36.27 5.82
N GLU A 5 -2.34 36.03 6.28
CA GLU A 5 -2.79 34.71 6.73
C GLU A 5 -2.78 33.68 5.59
N ALA A 6 -3.23 34.07 4.39
CA ALA A 6 -3.19 33.21 3.21
C ALA A 6 -1.74 32.83 2.84
N VAL A 7 -0.84 33.82 2.77
CA VAL A 7 0.59 33.59 2.49
C VAL A 7 1.23 32.69 3.54
N LEU A 8 0.94 32.90 4.83
CA LEU A 8 1.47 32.07 5.91
C LEU A 8 0.95 30.63 5.84
N ALA A 9 -0.33 30.44 5.49
CA ALA A 9 -0.92 29.12 5.31
C ALA A 9 -0.27 28.37 4.13
N ASP A 10 0.03 29.08 3.05
CA ASP A 10 0.70 28.56 1.85
C ASP A 10 2.14 28.14 2.14
N VAL A 11 2.91 29.01 2.79
CA VAL A 11 4.30 28.71 3.18
C VAL A 11 4.35 27.52 4.13
N SER A 12 3.48 27.50 5.14
CA SER A 12 3.37 26.37 6.09
C SER A 12 3.06 25.05 5.37
N TYR A 13 2.14 25.08 4.41
CA TYR A 13 1.78 23.92 3.61
C TYR A 13 2.92 23.44 2.70
N LEU A 14 3.61 24.34 1.99
CA LEU A 14 4.74 23.98 1.13
C LEU A 14 5.91 23.38 1.92
N MET A 15 6.26 24.00 3.06
CA MET A 15 7.27 23.46 3.98
C MET A 15 6.89 22.09 4.52
N ALA A 16 5.59 21.87 4.78
CA ALA A 16 5.07 20.59 5.22
C ALA A 16 5.22 19.50 4.15
N MET A 17 5.09 19.85 2.88
CA MET A 17 5.20 18.93 1.74
C MET A 17 6.64 18.54 1.41
N GLU A 18 7.56 19.51 1.27
CA GLU A 18 8.97 19.21 0.96
C GLU A 18 9.57 18.25 1.97
N LYS A 19 9.28 18.48 3.25
CA LYS A 19 9.82 17.68 4.36
C LYS A 19 9.15 16.32 4.52
N SER A 20 7.98 16.08 3.90
CA SER A 20 7.35 14.76 3.92
C SER A 20 7.98 13.79 2.92
N LYS A 21 8.75 14.27 1.95
CA LYS A 21 9.38 13.42 0.93
C LYS A 21 10.54 12.58 1.47
N SER A 22 11.19 13.01 2.55
CA SER A 22 12.39 12.34 3.09
C SER A 22 12.14 11.51 4.36
N THR A 23 11.38 12.01 5.34
CA THR A 23 11.11 11.31 6.61
C THR A 23 9.78 11.72 7.26
N PRO A 24 8.64 11.11 6.88
CA PRO A 24 7.32 11.43 7.46
C PRO A 24 7.26 11.22 8.98
N ALA A 25 7.83 10.11 9.47
CA ALA A 25 7.77 9.71 10.88
C ALA A 25 8.44 10.71 11.84
N ALA A 26 9.47 11.44 11.37
CA ALA A 26 10.14 12.48 12.17
C ALA A 26 9.22 13.69 12.47
N ARG A 27 8.03 13.74 11.87
CA ARG A 27 7.03 14.79 12.04
C ARG A 27 5.76 14.31 12.75
N ALA A 28 5.75 13.09 13.28
CA ALA A 28 4.69 12.65 14.16
C ALA A 28 4.67 13.54 15.42
N SER A 29 3.59 14.28 15.62
CA SER A 29 3.36 15.09 16.82
C SER A 29 2.70 14.29 17.95
N LYS A 30 2.13 13.12 17.64
CA LYS A 30 1.63 12.15 18.61
C LYS A 30 2.37 10.83 18.48
N LYS A 31 2.58 10.12 19.60
CA LYS A 31 3.23 8.81 19.59
C LYS A 31 2.19 7.70 19.59
N ILE A 32 2.38 6.70 18.73
CA ILE A 32 1.62 5.45 18.81
C ILE A 32 2.06 4.68 20.05
N THR A 33 1.10 4.37 20.92
CA THR A 33 1.33 3.55 22.11
C THR A 33 0.64 2.21 21.92
N LEU A 34 1.43 1.13 21.90
CA LEU A 34 0.91 -0.22 21.76
C LEU A 34 0.41 -0.76 23.11
N PRO A 35 -0.64 -1.58 23.12
CA PRO A 35 -1.12 -2.22 24.35
C PRO A 35 -0.07 -3.20 24.92
N PRO A 36 -0.12 -3.53 26.23
CA PRO A 36 0.76 -4.52 26.83
C PRO A 36 0.64 -5.91 26.16
N ALA A 37 1.65 -6.76 26.35
CA ALA A 37 1.69 -8.10 25.77
C ALA A 37 0.49 -8.99 26.19
N SER A 38 -0.15 -8.69 27.33
CA SER A 38 -1.36 -9.37 27.80
C SER A 38 -2.53 -9.29 26.81
N VAL A 39 -2.54 -8.32 25.89
CA VAL A 39 -3.55 -8.21 24.82
C VAL A 39 -3.63 -9.46 23.94
N ARG A 40 -2.54 -10.25 23.89
CA ARG A 40 -2.42 -11.48 23.12
C ARG A 40 -3.58 -12.44 23.39
N SER A 41 -3.97 -12.67 24.64
CA SER A 41 -5.02 -13.64 24.98
C SER A 41 -6.37 -13.27 24.34
N ILE A 42 -6.73 -11.98 24.39
CA ILE A 42 -7.96 -11.44 23.83
C ILE A 42 -7.90 -11.45 22.30
N MET A 43 -6.78 -11.00 21.72
CA MET A 43 -6.62 -10.91 20.27
C MET A 43 -6.55 -12.28 19.60
N MET A 44 -5.88 -13.25 20.22
CA MET A 44 -5.91 -14.65 19.76
C MET A 44 -7.33 -15.16 19.67
N LYS A 45 -8.12 -15.04 20.75
CA LYS A 45 -9.52 -15.49 20.77
C LYS A 45 -10.36 -14.77 19.70
N HIS A 46 -10.17 -13.46 19.55
CA HIS A 46 -10.91 -12.64 18.58
C HIS A 46 -10.60 -13.05 17.14
N LEU A 47 -9.32 -13.16 16.77
CA LEU A 47 -8.89 -13.48 15.41
C LEU A 47 -9.13 -14.95 15.05
N SER A 48 -8.96 -15.88 15.99
CA SER A 48 -9.33 -17.30 15.78
C SER A 48 -10.80 -17.46 15.46
N LYS A 49 -11.70 -16.75 16.17
CA LYS A 49 -13.15 -16.79 15.90
C LYS A 49 -13.52 -16.30 14.49
N ARG A 50 -12.68 -15.45 13.89
CA ARG A 50 -12.85 -14.92 12.53
C ARG A 50 -12.02 -15.66 11.49
N GLU A 51 -11.33 -16.73 11.87
CA GLU A 51 -10.43 -17.48 10.99
C GLU A 51 -9.34 -16.60 10.35
N GLU A 52 -8.86 -15.59 11.08
CA GLU A 52 -7.86 -14.61 10.62
C GLU A 52 -6.42 -15.05 10.90
N ILE A 53 -6.22 -16.16 11.62
CA ILE A 53 -4.90 -16.70 11.95
C ILE A 53 -4.54 -17.83 10.99
N THR A 54 -4.17 -17.47 9.77
CA THR A 54 -3.62 -18.39 8.77
C THR A 54 -2.33 -17.80 8.18
N PHE A 55 -1.47 -18.66 7.63
CA PHE A 55 -0.22 -18.23 7.02
C PHE A 55 -0.48 -17.17 5.95
N GLU A 56 -1.36 -17.46 4.98
CA GLU A 56 -1.68 -16.52 3.90
C GLU A 56 -2.21 -15.17 4.40
N LYS A 57 -3.18 -15.18 5.34
CA LYS A 57 -3.78 -13.93 5.83
C LYS A 57 -2.77 -13.06 6.57
N ILE A 58 -1.84 -13.65 7.32
CA ILE A 58 -0.83 -12.91 8.08
C ILE A 58 0.33 -12.51 7.18
N PHE A 59 0.84 -13.44 6.36
CA PHE A 59 1.99 -13.22 5.49
C PHE A 59 1.71 -12.17 4.41
N ASN A 60 0.48 -12.11 3.87
CA ASN A 60 0.10 -11.09 2.89
C ASN A 60 -0.18 -9.71 3.53
N GLN A 61 -0.18 -9.59 4.86
CA GLN A 61 -0.20 -8.29 5.53
C GLN A 61 1.22 -7.76 5.72
N ARG A 62 1.47 -6.49 5.35
CA ARG A 62 2.81 -5.88 5.46
C ARG A 62 3.48 -6.05 6.83
N LEU A 63 2.74 -5.81 7.92
CA LEU A 63 3.29 -5.99 9.28
C LEU A 63 3.49 -7.46 9.64
N GLY A 64 2.64 -8.36 9.15
CA GLY A 64 2.79 -9.80 9.37
C GLY A 64 4.03 -10.33 8.65
N PHE A 65 4.23 -9.95 7.39
CA PHE A 65 5.43 -10.24 6.61
C PHE A 65 6.70 -9.77 7.33
N LEU A 66 6.77 -8.48 7.71
CA LEU A 66 7.96 -7.90 8.34
C LEU A 66 8.32 -8.56 9.67
N LEU A 67 7.32 -8.86 10.51
CA LEU A 67 7.55 -9.52 11.79
C LEU A 67 7.91 -11.00 11.64
N MET A 68 7.37 -11.68 10.63
CA MET A 68 7.74 -13.06 10.34
C MET A 68 9.16 -13.16 9.75
N LYS A 69 9.53 -12.22 8.87
CA LYS A 69 10.90 -12.07 8.39
C LYS A 69 11.87 -11.90 9.56
N GLU A 70 11.61 -10.91 10.42
CA GLU A 70 12.46 -10.65 11.58
C GLU A 70 12.54 -11.87 12.52
N PHE A 71 11.45 -12.61 12.69
CA PHE A 71 11.44 -13.86 13.45
C PHE A 71 12.35 -14.93 12.81
N VAL A 72 12.23 -15.17 11.50
CA VAL A 72 13.01 -16.18 10.80
C VAL A 72 14.50 -15.83 10.83
N GLU A 73 14.86 -14.59 10.56
CA GLU A 73 16.25 -14.12 10.60
C GLU A 73 16.89 -14.26 12.00
N GLN A 74 16.10 -14.16 13.07
CA GLN A 74 16.60 -14.21 14.45
C GLN A 74 16.58 -15.61 15.08
N GLN A 75 15.66 -16.48 14.67
CA GLN A 75 15.40 -17.74 15.37
C GLN A 75 15.43 -18.98 14.47
N LEU A 76 15.45 -18.82 13.15
CA LEU A 76 15.43 -19.91 12.16
C LEU A 76 16.47 -19.62 11.07
N GLU A 77 17.76 -19.56 11.46
CA GLU A 77 18.87 -19.21 10.58
C GLU A 77 18.90 -20.05 9.28
N ASP A 78 18.58 -21.34 9.37
CA ASP A 78 18.49 -22.26 8.23
C ASP A 78 17.51 -21.79 7.14
N TYR A 79 16.52 -20.97 7.49
CA TYR A 79 15.47 -20.45 6.62
C TYR A 79 15.63 -18.96 6.29
N ALA A 80 16.64 -18.27 6.83
CA ALA A 80 16.90 -16.86 6.51
C ALA A 80 17.18 -16.67 5.00
N GLN A 81 17.97 -17.58 4.42
CA GLN A 81 18.24 -17.57 2.97
C GLN A 81 16.98 -17.81 2.12
N VAL A 82 16.02 -18.59 2.63
CA VAL A 82 14.73 -18.84 1.95
C VAL A 82 13.89 -17.55 1.89
N PHE A 83 13.86 -16.78 2.99
CA PHE A 83 13.20 -15.47 3.02
C PHE A 83 13.87 -14.45 2.11
N ALA A 84 15.21 -14.41 2.09
CA ALA A 84 15.97 -13.56 1.19
C ALA A 84 15.69 -13.90 -0.29
N PHE A 85 15.60 -15.20 -0.62
CA PHE A 85 15.23 -15.66 -1.95
C PHE A 85 13.83 -15.16 -2.34
N TYR A 86 12.84 -15.26 -1.45
CA TYR A 86 11.50 -14.73 -1.70
C TYR A 86 11.52 -13.22 -2.00
N GLU A 87 12.26 -12.42 -1.23
CA GLU A 87 12.35 -10.97 -1.45
C GLU A 87 13.00 -10.61 -2.80
N GLU A 88 14.04 -11.32 -3.21
CA GLU A 88 14.64 -11.10 -4.53
C GLU A 88 13.69 -11.47 -5.67
N VAL A 89 12.88 -12.52 -5.50
CA VAL A 89 11.82 -12.87 -6.46
C VAL A 89 10.74 -11.77 -6.53
N GLN A 90 10.32 -11.20 -5.40
CA GLN A 90 9.38 -10.08 -5.42
C GLN A 90 9.95 -8.85 -6.14
N LYS A 91 11.23 -8.51 -5.90
CA LYS A 91 11.92 -7.43 -6.64
C LYS A 91 11.97 -7.72 -8.14
N PHE A 92 12.18 -8.98 -8.51
CA PHE A 92 12.18 -9.41 -9.90
C PHE A 92 10.82 -9.22 -10.58
N GLU A 93 9.73 -9.59 -9.89
CA GLU A 93 8.36 -9.44 -10.38
C GLU A 93 7.99 -7.95 -10.60
N GLU A 94 8.52 -7.05 -9.76
CA GLU A 94 8.31 -5.60 -9.86
C GLU A 94 9.16 -4.89 -10.94
N LEU A 95 10.13 -5.56 -11.58
CA LEU A 95 10.98 -4.92 -12.58
C LEU A 95 10.29 -4.78 -13.93
N ASP A 96 10.18 -3.56 -14.43
CA ASP A 96 9.64 -3.27 -15.78
C ASP A 96 10.70 -3.34 -16.90
N CYS A 97 11.98 -3.18 -16.57
CA CYS A 97 13.07 -3.19 -17.54
C CYS A 97 13.57 -4.61 -17.82
N GLU A 98 13.34 -5.11 -19.04
CA GLU A 98 13.75 -6.47 -19.46
C GLU A 98 15.25 -6.74 -19.27
N GLU A 99 16.13 -5.80 -19.59
CA GLU A 99 17.58 -5.97 -19.42
C GLU A 99 17.95 -6.17 -17.95
N MET A 100 17.40 -5.34 -17.07
CA MET A 100 17.59 -5.45 -15.63
C MET A 100 16.97 -6.72 -15.07
N ARG A 101 15.80 -7.14 -15.61
CA ARG A 101 15.11 -8.35 -15.21
C ARG A 101 15.92 -9.60 -15.57
N ILE A 102 16.47 -9.68 -16.79
CA ILE A 102 17.36 -10.77 -17.20
C ILE A 102 18.59 -10.82 -16.30
N ARG A 103 19.20 -9.67 -16.00
CA ARG A 103 20.37 -9.59 -15.12
C ARG A 103 20.04 -10.07 -13.70
N LEU A 104 18.94 -9.58 -13.12
CA LEU A 104 18.51 -9.99 -11.78
C LEU A 104 18.13 -11.47 -11.75
N GLY A 105 17.40 -11.97 -12.76
CA GLY A 105 17.02 -13.38 -12.85
C GLY A 105 18.21 -14.33 -12.86
N ARG A 106 19.29 -13.97 -13.58
CA ARG A 106 20.56 -14.74 -13.53
C ARG A 106 21.20 -14.68 -12.16
N ASN A 107 21.30 -13.48 -11.55
CA ASN A 107 21.86 -13.34 -10.22
C ASN A 107 21.09 -14.16 -9.17
N ILE A 108 19.76 -14.20 -9.26
CA ILE A 108 18.90 -15.01 -8.38
C ILE A 108 19.22 -16.50 -8.57
N TYR A 109 19.29 -16.96 -9.82
CA TYR A 109 19.61 -18.34 -10.12
C TYR A 109 20.98 -18.74 -9.57
N ASP A 110 22.01 -17.94 -9.81
CA ASP A 110 23.37 -18.23 -9.35
C ASP A 110 23.51 -18.16 -7.83
N SER A 111 22.83 -17.21 -7.17
CA SER A 111 22.97 -16.97 -5.73
C SER A 111 22.16 -17.93 -4.86
N PHE A 112 20.99 -18.37 -5.34
CA PHE A 112 20.07 -19.19 -4.54
C PHE A 112 19.91 -20.61 -5.10
N ILE A 113 19.53 -20.71 -6.38
CA ILE A 113 19.17 -22.00 -6.97
C ILE A 113 20.40 -22.88 -7.19
N MET A 114 21.46 -22.33 -7.80
CA MET A 114 22.68 -23.06 -8.08
C MET A 114 23.39 -23.49 -6.78
N GLN A 115 23.47 -22.61 -5.78
CA GLN A 115 24.05 -22.95 -4.49
C GLN A 115 23.31 -24.11 -3.82
N GLU A 116 21.98 -24.11 -3.88
CA GLU A 116 21.17 -25.19 -3.31
C GLU A 116 21.38 -26.52 -4.04
N LEU A 117 21.42 -26.49 -5.38
CA LEU A 117 21.68 -27.68 -6.20
C LEU A 117 23.05 -28.29 -5.88
N LEU A 118 24.06 -27.45 -5.67
CA LEU A 118 25.41 -27.88 -5.27
C LEU A 118 25.48 -28.39 -3.82
N ALA A 119 24.68 -27.81 -2.93
CA ALA A 119 24.60 -28.21 -1.53
C ALA A 119 23.82 -29.52 -1.30
N HIS A 120 23.12 -30.04 -2.32
CA HIS A 120 22.25 -31.22 -2.23
C HIS A 120 21.25 -31.16 -1.06
N SER A 121 20.78 -29.97 -0.73
CA SER A 121 19.85 -29.78 0.41
C SER A 121 18.41 -30.17 0.09
N HIS A 122 18.08 -30.41 -1.18
CA HIS A 122 16.78 -30.90 -1.67
C HIS A 122 15.56 -30.14 -1.09
N ARG A 123 15.66 -28.81 -0.91
CA ARG A 123 14.56 -28.02 -0.31
C ARG A 123 13.51 -27.66 -1.35
N PHE A 124 13.93 -27.41 -2.59
CA PHE A 124 13.05 -27.16 -3.73
C PHE A 124 13.06 -28.30 -4.75
N SER A 125 12.00 -28.36 -5.57
CA SER A 125 11.84 -29.40 -6.56
C SER A 125 12.79 -29.23 -7.75
N ALA A 126 13.29 -30.36 -8.28
CA ALA A 126 14.08 -30.37 -9.51
C ALA A 126 13.28 -29.84 -10.73
N ALA A 127 11.94 -29.98 -10.69
CA ALA A 127 11.05 -29.46 -11.72
C ALA A 127 11.02 -27.93 -11.73
N ALA A 128 10.99 -27.28 -10.56
CA ALA A 128 11.08 -25.82 -10.45
C ALA A 128 12.42 -25.30 -11.00
N ALA A 129 13.53 -25.95 -10.63
CA ALA A 129 14.86 -25.60 -11.13
C ALA A 129 14.96 -25.73 -12.65
N ALA A 130 14.47 -26.85 -13.21
CA ALA A 130 14.48 -27.08 -14.65
C ALA A 130 13.63 -26.04 -15.40
N SER A 131 12.44 -25.70 -14.88
CA SER A 131 11.56 -24.70 -15.48
C SER A 131 12.21 -23.30 -15.51
N VAL A 132 12.82 -22.85 -14.41
CA VAL A 132 13.52 -21.56 -14.40
C VAL A 132 14.72 -21.57 -15.35
N GLN A 133 15.50 -22.66 -15.37
CA GLN A 133 16.66 -22.78 -16.25
C GLN A 133 16.28 -22.72 -17.73
N GLU A 134 15.15 -23.31 -18.11
CA GLU A 134 14.59 -23.23 -19.46
C GLU A 134 14.27 -21.78 -19.85
N HIS A 135 13.56 -21.04 -18.99
CA HIS A 135 13.23 -19.64 -19.22
C HIS A 135 14.49 -18.77 -19.34
N LEU A 136 15.49 -18.96 -18.46
CA LEU A 136 16.75 -18.23 -18.52
C LEU A 136 17.56 -18.53 -19.78
N THR A 137 17.50 -19.76 -20.27
CA THR A 137 18.15 -20.17 -21.53
C THR A 137 17.44 -19.56 -22.73
N ALA A 138 16.10 -19.60 -22.75
CA ALA A 138 15.29 -18.98 -23.79
C ALA A 138 15.53 -17.46 -23.87
N ALA A 139 15.64 -16.79 -22.72
CA ALA A 139 15.90 -15.35 -22.63
C ALA A 139 17.21 -14.91 -23.30
N GLN A 140 18.20 -15.81 -23.45
CA GLN A 140 19.43 -15.49 -24.19
C GLN A 140 19.15 -15.19 -25.67
N ARG A 141 18.15 -15.88 -26.24
CA ARG A 141 17.73 -15.77 -27.64
C ARG A 141 16.65 -14.72 -27.82
N THR A 142 15.63 -14.72 -26.96
CA THR A 142 14.46 -13.85 -27.10
C THR A 142 14.68 -12.44 -26.56
N LYS A 143 15.69 -12.24 -25.70
CA LYS A 143 15.92 -10.98 -24.95
C LYS A 143 14.73 -10.56 -24.08
N THR A 144 13.92 -11.53 -23.70
CA THR A 144 12.76 -11.33 -22.83
C THR A 144 12.77 -12.38 -21.73
N LEU A 145 12.38 -11.98 -20.53
CA LEU A 145 12.20 -12.90 -19.41
C LEU A 145 10.87 -12.61 -18.71
N PRO A 146 9.91 -13.54 -18.70
CA PRO A 146 8.61 -13.32 -18.06
C PRO A 146 8.71 -12.94 -16.58
N GLN A 147 7.85 -12.05 -16.09
CA GLN A 147 7.81 -11.66 -14.67
C GLN A 147 7.47 -12.83 -13.75
N ASP A 148 6.70 -13.80 -14.23
CA ASP A 148 6.29 -14.99 -13.48
C ASP A 148 7.28 -16.16 -13.57
N THR A 149 8.50 -15.93 -14.09
CA THR A 149 9.55 -16.96 -14.23
C THR A 149 9.77 -17.77 -12.95
N PHE A 150 9.77 -17.11 -11.78
CA PHE A 150 10.04 -17.73 -10.49
C PHE A 150 8.79 -18.18 -9.73
N ARG A 151 7.60 -18.10 -10.34
CA ARG A 151 6.33 -18.51 -9.70
C ARG A 151 6.35 -19.92 -9.07
N PRO A 152 7.00 -20.94 -9.67
CA PRO A 152 7.15 -22.24 -9.00
C PRO A 152 7.87 -22.15 -7.65
N TYR A 153 8.94 -21.36 -7.56
CA TYR A 153 9.67 -21.12 -6.32
C TYR A 153 8.87 -20.29 -5.32
N THR A 154 8.15 -19.25 -5.76
CA THR A 154 7.27 -18.47 -4.89
C THR A 154 6.30 -19.36 -4.12
N LYS A 155 5.71 -20.35 -4.81
CA LYS A 155 4.80 -21.33 -4.20
C LYS A 155 5.53 -22.25 -3.23
N GLU A 156 6.63 -22.88 -3.65
CA GLU A 156 7.37 -23.82 -2.80
C GLU A 156 7.95 -23.14 -1.56
N ILE A 157 8.45 -21.90 -1.67
CA ILE A 157 8.92 -21.10 -0.54
C ILE A 157 7.78 -20.83 0.45
N LYS A 158 6.62 -20.37 -0.03
CA LYS A 158 5.44 -20.14 0.82
C LYS A 158 4.99 -21.41 1.54
N ASP A 159 4.93 -22.54 0.83
CA ASP A 159 4.57 -23.83 1.41
C ASP A 159 5.58 -24.27 2.48
N LEU A 160 6.88 -24.07 2.24
CA LEU A 160 7.95 -24.37 3.19
C LEU A 160 7.84 -23.49 4.44
N LEU A 161 7.70 -22.17 4.29
CA LEU A 161 7.57 -21.24 5.41
C LEU A 161 6.28 -21.47 6.21
N SER A 162 5.19 -21.80 5.53
CA SER A 162 3.91 -22.16 6.15
C SER A 162 4.05 -23.40 7.04
N ARG A 163 4.77 -24.42 6.57
CA ARG A 163 5.01 -25.65 7.33
C ARG A 163 5.97 -25.48 8.49
N GLU A 164 7.15 -24.93 8.21
CA GLU A 164 8.28 -24.97 9.14
C GLU A 164 8.33 -23.75 10.07
N ALA A 165 7.99 -22.56 9.57
CA ALA A 165 8.16 -21.31 10.32
C ALA A 165 6.87 -20.78 10.95
N PHE A 166 5.68 -21.07 10.40
CA PHE A 166 4.44 -20.45 10.84
C PHE A 166 4.06 -20.82 12.28
N LYS A 167 4.05 -22.11 12.64
CA LYS A 167 3.69 -22.54 14.00
C LYS A 167 4.66 -22.00 15.07
N PRO A 168 6.00 -22.08 14.88
CA PRO A 168 6.96 -21.40 15.76
C PRO A 168 6.74 -19.89 15.83
N PHE A 169 6.48 -19.23 14.70
CA PHE A 169 6.20 -17.80 14.65
C PHE A 169 4.98 -17.44 15.51
N ILE A 170 3.87 -18.17 15.37
CA ILE A 170 2.67 -17.96 16.18
C ILE A 170 2.99 -18.07 17.68
N ALA A 171 3.84 -19.00 18.11
CA ALA A 171 4.23 -19.16 19.51
C ALA A 171 5.15 -18.05 20.03
N SER A 172 5.80 -17.29 19.15
CA SER A 172 6.83 -16.30 19.49
C SER A 172 6.29 -14.95 19.98
N ASP A 173 7.19 -14.14 20.55
CA ASP A 173 6.95 -12.74 20.90
C ASP A 173 6.79 -11.83 19.68
N LYS A 174 7.31 -12.22 18.51
CA LYS A 174 7.07 -11.47 17.26
C LYS A 174 5.61 -11.53 16.87
N PHE A 175 4.95 -12.67 17.08
CA PHE A 175 3.51 -12.74 16.88
C PHE A 175 2.73 -12.00 17.97
N THR A 176 3.22 -11.97 19.22
CA THR A 176 2.66 -11.08 20.25
C THR A 176 2.71 -9.62 19.79
N ARG A 177 3.83 -9.19 19.20
CA ARG A 177 3.97 -7.85 18.61
C ARG A 177 3.01 -7.61 17.45
N PHE A 178 2.80 -8.60 16.58
CA PHE A 178 1.80 -8.51 15.52
C PHE A 178 0.40 -8.25 16.09
N LEU A 179 0.02 -8.98 17.15
CA LEU A 179 -1.29 -8.80 17.79
C LEU A 179 -1.43 -7.44 18.48
N GLN A 180 -0.36 -6.86 19.02
CA GLN A 180 -0.36 -5.50 19.55
C GLN A 180 -0.67 -4.47 18.45
N TRP A 181 -0.03 -4.60 17.29
CA TRP A 181 -0.30 -3.76 16.11
C TRP A 181 -1.71 -3.98 15.56
N LYS A 182 -2.15 -5.24 15.48
CA LYS A 182 -3.50 -5.56 15.00
C LYS A 182 -4.58 -5.03 15.93
N ASN A 183 -4.34 -5.06 17.24
CA ASN A 183 -5.23 -4.43 18.21
C ASN A 183 -5.29 -2.90 18.00
N PHE A 184 -4.14 -2.26 17.76
CA PHE A 184 -4.13 -0.83 17.45
C PHE A 184 -4.96 -0.54 16.18
N GLU A 185 -4.73 -1.28 15.10
CA GLU A 185 -5.46 -1.15 13.83
C GLU A 185 -6.98 -1.28 14.00
N LEU A 186 -7.44 -2.34 14.67
CA LEU A 186 -8.87 -2.62 14.86
C LEU A 186 -9.58 -1.64 15.81
N ASN A 187 -8.82 -0.89 16.62
CA ASN A 187 -9.35 0.11 17.55
C ASN A 187 -9.07 1.56 17.10
N ILE A 188 -8.70 1.77 15.83
CA ILE A 188 -8.57 3.13 15.29
C ILE A 188 -9.93 3.82 15.35
N SER A 189 -10.00 4.88 16.17
CA SER A 189 -11.14 5.80 16.23
C SER A 189 -10.62 7.20 15.94
N LEU A 190 -10.87 7.66 14.71
CA LEU A 190 -10.32 8.93 14.22
C LEU A 190 -11.22 10.10 14.58
N THR A 191 -10.57 11.19 14.96
CA THR A 191 -11.18 12.51 15.16
C THR A 191 -10.41 13.57 14.38
N MET A 192 -10.95 14.78 14.31
CA MET A 192 -10.22 15.92 13.71
C MET A 192 -8.89 16.20 14.41
N ASN A 193 -8.77 15.90 15.72
CA ASN A 193 -7.54 16.11 16.49
C ASN A 193 -6.40 15.18 16.10
N ASP A 194 -6.66 14.14 15.30
CA ASP A 194 -5.64 13.23 14.80
C ASP A 194 -4.99 13.73 13.50
N PHE A 195 -5.43 14.90 13.04
CA PHE A 195 -4.92 15.54 11.84
C PHE A 195 -4.61 17.02 12.11
N SER A 196 -3.40 17.44 11.74
CA SER A 196 -3.09 18.86 11.58
C SER A 196 -3.61 19.31 10.22
N VAL A 197 -4.72 20.06 10.22
CA VAL A 197 -5.34 20.56 8.99
C VAL A 197 -4.64 21.84 8.53
N HIS A 198 -4.31 21.91 7.25
CA HIS A 198 -3.69 23.05 6.57
C HIS A 198 -4.71 23.77 5.68
N ARG A 199 -4.24 24.52 4.68
CA ARG A 199 -5.08 25.28 3.75
C ARG A 199 -6.07 24.40 2.97
N ILE A 200 -7.13 25.04 2.49
CA ILE A 200 -8.06 24.47 1.51
C ILE A 200 -7.32 24.30 0.18
N ILE A 201 -7.46 23.11 -0.40
CA ILE A 201 -6.88 22.73 -1.71
C ILE A 201 -7.95 22.44 -2.77
N GLY A 202 -9.23 22.40 -2.37
CA GLY A 202 -10.35 22.22 -3.29
C GLY A 202 -11.69 22.58 -2.66
N ARG A 203 -12.65 23.03 -3.47
CA ARG A 203 -14.01 23.37 -3.04
C ARG A 203 -15.02 22.60 -3.90
N GLY A 204 -16.04 22.02 -3.26
CA GLY A 204 -17.04 21.22 -3.94
C GLY A 204 -18.48 21.49 -3.49
N GLY A 205 -19.43 20.82 -4.16
CA GLY A 205 -20.87 21.03 -3.97
C GLY A 205 -21.38 20.80 -2.55
N PHE A 206 -20.75 19.89 -1.78
CA PHE A 206 -21.13 19.54 -0.41
C PHE A 206 -20.10 19.95 0.65
N GLY A 207 -18.95 20.48 0.27
CA GLY A 207 -17.87 20.68 1.22
C GLY A 207 -16.57 21.21 0.62
N GLU A 208 -15.49 20.98 1.35
CA GLU A 208 -14.15 21.49 1.04
C GLU A 208 -13.12 20.37 1.23
N VAL A 209 -12.00 20.49 0.54
CA VAL A 209 -10.86 19.59 0.64
C VAL A 209 -9.70 20.36 1.22
N TYR A 210 -9.07 19.83 2.25
CA TYR A 210 -7.93 20.43 2.94
C TYR A 210 -6.68 19.58 2.75
N GLY A 211 -5.52 20.21 2.66
CA GLY A 211 -4.28 19.49 2.95
C GLY A 211 -4.22 19.17 4.44
N CYS A 212 -3.83 17.97 4.84
CA CYS A 212 -3.67 17.64 6.25
C CYS A 212 -2.48 16.71 6.50
N ARG A 213 -2.01 16.69 7.75
CA ARG A 213 -0.97 15.77 8.22
C ARG A 213 -1.52 14.89 9.33
N LYS A 214 -1.41 13.57 9.20
CA LYS A 214 -1.77 12.65 10.27
C LYS A 214 -0.77 12.78 11.43
N ALA A 215 -1.26 13.04 12.64
CA ALA A 215 -0.45 13.43 13.78
C ALA A 215 0.50 12.32 14.28
N ASP A 216 0.13 11.05 14.13
CA ASP A 216 0.89 9.91 14.67
C ASP A 216 1.94 9.32 13.72
N THR A 217 1.79 9.55 12.41
CA THR A 217 2.74 9.08 11.38
C THR A 217 3.45 10.20 10.65
N GLY A 218 2.95 11.44 10.76
CA GLY A 218 3.44 12.60 10.02
C GLY A 218 3.17 12.56 8.52
N ARG A 219 2.42 11.57 8.02
CA ARG A 219 2.07 11.43 6.59
C ARG A 219 1.08 12.50 6.15
N MET A 220 1.30 13.06 4.97
CA MET A 220 0.43 14.06 4.33
C MET A 220 -0.71 13.37 3.59
N TYR A 221 -1.89 14.00 3.63
CA TYR A 221 -3.12 13.53 2.99
C TYR A 221 -3.96 14.72 2.49
N ALA A 222 -4.95 14.42 1.66
CA ALA A 222 -6.10 15.30 1.46
C ALA A 222 -7.25 14.87 2.38
N MET A 223 -7.87 15.83 3.07
CA MET A 223 -9.06 15.61 3.88
C MET A 223 -10.27 16.25 3.20
N LYS A 224 -11.13 15.42 2.59
CA LYS A 224 -12.39 15.87 2.00
C LYS A 224 -13.47 15.87 3.08
N CYS A 225 -13.92 17.07 3.46
CA CYS A 225 -14.92 17.29 4.50
C CYS A 225 -16.26 17.68 3.88
N LEU A 226 -17.26 16.80 3.95
CA LEU A 226 -18.62 17.05 3.50
C LEU A 226 -19.49 17.51 4.67
N ASP A 227 -20.26 18.59 4.48
CA ASP A 227 -21.14 19.12 5.51
C ASP A 227 -22.49 18.39 5.54
N LYS A 228 -22.85 17.80 6.68
CA LYS A 228 -24.07 17.00 6.83
C LYS A 228 -25.34 17.81 6.60
N LYS A 229 -25.37 19.09 6.97
CA LYS A 229 -26.53 19.96 6.72
C LYS A 229 -26.67 20.22 5.23
N ARG A 230 -25.57 20.54 4.54
CA ARG A 230 -25.57 20.75 3.07
C ARG A 230 -25.95 19.49 2.31
N ILE A 231 -25.49 18.32 2.73
CA ILE A 231 -25.90 17.02 2.16
C ILE A 231 -27.42 16.88 2.25
N LYS A 232 -27.98 17.04 3.46
CA LYS A 232 -29.41 16.88 3.71
C LYS A 232 -30.26 17.85 2.91
N VAL A 233 -29.87 19.12 2.86
CA VAL A 233 -30.60 20.17 2.11
C VAL A 233 -30.65 19.85 0.60
N LYS A 234 -29.62 19.19 0.07
CA LYS A 234 -29.51 18.86 -1.35
C LYS A 234 -29.91 17.41 -1.70
N GLY A 235 -30.38 16.62 -0.73
CA GLY A 235 -30.71 15.20 -0.94
C GLY A 235 -29.53 14.33 -1.37
N GLY A 236 -28.31 14.67 -0.92
CA GLY A 236 -27.05 14.06 -1.37
C GLY A 236 -26.60 12.82 -0.59
N GLU A 237 -27.43 12.25 0.29
CA GLU A 237 -27.05 11.17 1.21
C GLU A 237 -26.56 9.92 0.47
N THR A 238 -27.31 9.48 -0.53
CA THR A 238 -26.97 8.32 -1.36
C THR A 238 -25.65 8.55 -2.10
N LEU A 239 -25.40 9.76 -2.59
CA LEU A 239 -24.18 10.10 -3.30
C LEU A 239 -22.95 10.02 -2.37
N ALA A 240 -23.05 10.59 -1.16
CA ALA A 240 -21.96 10.54 -0.17
C ALA A 240 -21.66 9.11 0.32
N LEU A 241 -22.70 8.29 0.51
CA LEU A 241 -22.53 6.88 0.86
C LEU A 241 -21.94 6.06 -0.29
N ASN A 242 -22.41 6.31 -1.52
CA ASN A 242 -21.89 5.64 -2.71
C ASN A 242 -20.42 5.97 -2.93
N GLU A 243 -20.01 7.23 -2.76
CA GLU A 243 -18.61 7.64 -2.84
C GLU A 243 -17.72 6.82 -1.87
N ARG A 244 -18.13 6.70 -0.60
CA ARG A 244 -17.39 5.88 0.39
C ARG A 244 -17.29 4.41 -0.04
N ILE A 245 -18.39 3.84 -0.56
CA ILE A 245 -18.43 2.43 -1.01
C ILE A 245 -17.48 2.24 -2.19
N MET A 246 -17.58 3.08 -3.21
CA MET A 246 -16.73 3.00 -4.41
C MET A 246 -15.25 3.17 -4.06
N LEU A 247 -14.92 4.17 -3.23
CA LEU A 247 -13.56 4.36 -2.72
C LEU A 247 -13.05 3.11 -1.98
N SER A 248 -13.89 2.46 -1.16
CA SER A 248 -13.48 1.23 -0.46
C SER A 248 -13.25 0.03 -1.38
N LEU A 249 -13.94 -0.04 -2.52
CA LEU A 249 -13.74 -1.10 -3.50
C LEU A 249 -12.45 -0.92 -4.29
N VAL A 250 -12.06 0.32 -4.61
CA VAL A 250 -10.87 0.60 -5.42
C VAL A 250 -9.59 0.79 -4.59
N SER A 251 -9.70 1.05 -3.28
CA SER A 251 -8.56 1.28 -2.38
C SER A 251 -8.11 -0.02 -1.69
N THR A 252 -7.46 -0.92 -2.41
CA THR A 252 -7.21 -2.31 -1.97
C THR A 252 -5.86 -2.54 -1.25
N GLY A 253 -5.13 -1.49 -0.88
CA GLY A 253 -3.83 -1.61 -0.19
C GLY A 253 -2.64 -1.87 -1.12
N GLU A 254 -2.87 -2.48 -2.29
CA GLU A 254 -2.02 -2.39 -3.47
C GLU A 254 -2.43 -1.11 -4.23
N GLY A 255 -1.64 -0.05 -4.08
CA GLY A 255 -2.02 1.28 -4.58
C GLY A 255 -2.07 1.33 -6.11
N CYS A 256 -3.20 1.74 -6.67
CA CYS A 256 -3.23 2.21 -8.06
C CYS A 256 -2.68 3.65 -8.07
N PRO A 257 -1.58 3.93 -8.79
CA PRO A 257 -1.00 5.28 -8.82
C PRO A 257 -1.88 6.29 -9.59
N PHE A 258 -2.91 5.82 -10.30
CA PHE A 258 -3.76 6.61 -11.18
C PHE A 258 -5.17 6.86 -10.63
N ILE A 259 -5.45 6.43 -9.40
CA ILE A 259 -6.71 6.71 -8.69
C ILE A 259 -6.39 7.30 -7.34
N VAL A 260 -7.06 8.41 -6.99
CA VAL A 260 -7.03 8.93 -5.63
C VAL A 260 -7.74 7.95 -4.70
N CYS A 261 -6.98 7.23 -3.90
CA CYS A 261 -7.48 6.18 -3.01
C CYS A 261 -7.77 6.74 -1.62
N MET A 262 -8.66 6.05 -0.90
CA MET A 262 -9.05 6.36 0.46
C MET A 262 -8.27 5.51 1.47
N THR A 263 -7.62 6.18 2.42
CA THR A 263 -6.99 5.51 3.56
C THR A 263 -7.96 5.39 4.75
N TYR A 264 -8.75 6.43 5.03
CA TYR A 264 -9.68 6.44 6.16
C TYR A 264 -11.00 7.13 5.81
N ALA A 265 -12.07 6.72 6.49
CA ALA A 265 -13.33 7.45 6.55
C ALA A 265 -13.77 7.57 8.01
N PHE A 266 -14.16 8.76 8.44
CA PHE A 266 -14.72 9.02 9.76
C PHE A 266 -15.75 10.15 9.70
N GLN A 267 -16.42 10.42 10.82
CA GLN A 267 -17.40 11.50 10.90
C GLN A 267 -17.27 12.26 12.20
N THR A 268 -17.62 13.54 12.17
CA THR A 268 -17.85 14.38 13.35
C THR A 268 -19.35 14.58 13.53
N THR A 269 -19.73 15.41 14.50
CA THR A 269 -21.12 15.83 14.70
C THR A 269 -21.75 16.38 13.41
N ASP A 270 -20.99 17.17 12.64
CA ASP A 270 -21.47 17.98 11.52
C ASP A 270 -20.85 17.63 10.16
N LYS A 271 -19.77 16.83 10.11
CA LYS A 271 -19.05 16.48 8.87
C LYS A 271 -18.94 14.97 8.63
N LEU A 272 -18.87 14.59 7.35
CA LEU A 272 -18.29 13.32 6.89
C LEU A 272 -16.90 13.62 6.33
N CYS A 273 -15.89 12.84 6.72
CA CYS A 273 -14.49 13.10 6.38
C CYS A 273 -13.87 11.89 5.68
N PHE A 274 -13.30 12.11 4.50
CA PHE A 274 -12.48 11.12 3.79
C PHE A 274 -11.02 11.56 3.78
N ILE A 275 -10.13 10.65 4.17
CA ILE A 275 -8.69 10.83 4.07
C ILE A 275 -8.22 10.13 2.79
N LEU A 276 -7.76 10.95 1.86
CA LEU A 276 -7.46 10.58 0.48
C LEU A 276 -5.99 10.87 0.15
N ASP A 277 -5.49 10.28 -0.93
CA ASP A 277 -4.20 10.67 -1.50
C ASP A 277 -4.16 12.18 -1.81
N LEU A 278 -3.01 12.80 -1.51
CA LEU A 278 -2.83 14.22 -1.71
C LEU A 278 -2.33 14.52 -3.13
N MET A 279 -3.19 15.11 -3.95
CA MET A 279 -2.83 15.63 -5.27
C MET A 279 -2.62 17.14 -5.18
N ASN A 280 -1.42 17.60 -5.52
CA ASN A 280 -0.99 19.00 -5.38
C ASN A 280 -0.91 19.76 -6.71
N GLY A 281 -1.18 19.08 -7.83
CA GLY A 281 -1.06 19.65 -9.17
C GLY A 281 -2.25 20.49 -9.62
N GLY A 282 -3.38 20.48 -8.90
CA GLY A 282 -4.65 21.00 -9.43
C GLY A 282 -5.34 20.01 -10.36
N ASP A 283 -6.48 20.39 -10.93
CA ASP A 283 -7.24 19.58 -11.88
C ASP A 283 -6.95 19.95 -13.35
N LEU A 284 -7.29 19.05 -14.28
CA LEU A 284 -7.07 19.27 -15.71
C LEU A 284 -7.91 20.41 -16.27
N HIS A 285 -9.05 20.75 -15.66
CA HIS A 285 -9.85 21.90 -16.08
C HIS A 285 -9.08 23.21 -15.86
N TYR A 286 -8.45 23.38 -14.70
CA TYR A 286 -7.56 24.50 -14.42
C TYR A 286 -6.43 24.57 -15.45
N HIS A 287 -5.71 23.48 -15.68
CA HIS A 287 -4.59 23.47 -16.62
C HIS A 287 -5.02 23.78 -18.05
N LEU A 288 -6.16 23.24 -18.51
CA LEU A 288 -6.72 23.54 -19.83
C LEU A 288 -7.12 25.02 -19.94
N SER A 289 -7.69 25.59 -18.87
CA SER A 289 -8.10 27.01 -18.85
C SER A 289 -6.92 27.98 -18.87
N GLN A 290 -5.80 27.62 -18.23
CA GLN A 290 -4.62 28.50 -18.10
C GLN A 290 -3.64 28.34 -19.27
N HIS A 291 -3.44 27.12 -19.74
CA HIS A 291 -2.42 26.79 -20.75
C HIS A 291 -3.00 26.61 -22.16
N GLY A 292 -4.33 26.60 -22.31
CA GLY A 292 -4.99 26.30 -23.58
C GLY A 292 -4.98 24.82 -23.91
N VAL A 293 -5.23 24.48 -25.18
CA VAL A 293 -5.29 23.09 -25.63
C VAL A 293 -3.93 22.39 -25.54
N PHE A 294 -3.94 21.15 -25.08
CA PHE A 294 -2.74 20.31 -24.98
C PHE A 294 -2.28 19.79 -26.34
N GLN A 295 -0.97 19.61 -26.50
CA GLN A 295 -0.40 18.94 -27.65
C GLN A 295 -0.67 17.42 -27.59
N GLU A 296 -0.64 16.77 -28.75
CA GLU A 296 -0.91 15.33 -28.85
C GLU A 296 -0.05 14.48 -27.89
N ARG A 297 1.23 14.85 -27.71
CA ARG A 297 2.14 14.15 -26.79
C ARG A 297 1.67 14.25 -25.33
N GLU A 298 1.16 15.40 -24.92
CA GLU A 298 0.65 15.64 -23.56
C GLU A 298 -0.69 14.93 -23.35
N VAL A 299 -1.59 14.99 -24.35
CA VAL A 299 -2.85 14.25 -24.33
C VAL A 299 -2.60 12.74 -24.22
N LYS A 300 -1.63 12.21 -24.99
CA LYS A 300 -1.25 10.80 -24.94
C LYS A 300 -0.75 10.39 -23.56
N PHE A 301 0.01 11.26 -22.89
CA PHE A 301 0.48 11.02 -21.53
C PHE A 301 -0.69 10.91 -20.54
N TYR A 302 -1.58 11.92 -20.49
CA TYR A 302 -2.73 11.88 -19.59
C TYR A 302 -3.69 10.74 -19.91
N ALA A 303 -3.96 10.49 -21.19
CA ALA A 303 -4.82 9.39 -21.62
C ALA A 303 -4.27 8.02 -21.21
N ALA A 304 -2.96 7.81 -21.28
CA ALA A 304 -2.35 6.56 -20.84
C ALA A 304 -2.55 6.32 -19.33
N GLU A 305 -2.30 7.33 -18.50
CA GLU A 305 -2.54 7.23 -17.04
C GLU A 305 -4.02 7.02 -16.71
N ILE A 306 -4.93 7.75 -17.38
CA ILE A 306 -6.38 7.60 -17.21
C ILE A 306 -6.84 6.18 -17.58
N VAL A 307 -6.34 5.62 -18.69
CA VAL A 307 -6.70 4.27 -19.12
C VAL A 307 -6.28 3.23 -18.08
N LEU A 308 -5.09 3.35 -17.48
CA LEU A 308 -4.63 2.45 -16.41
C LEU A 308 -5.48 2.61 -15.13
N GLY A 309 -5.90 3.83 -14.81
CA GLY A 309 -6.87 4.07 -13.73
C GLY A 309 -8.21 3.39 -14.01
N LEU A 310 -8.75 3.51 -15.22
CA LEU A 310 -10.00 2.85 -15.62
C LEU A 310 -9.87 1.33 -15.60
N GLU A 311 -8.74 0.77 -16.06
CA GLU A 311 -8.45 -0.66 -15.99
C GLU A 311 -8.50 -1.17 -14.54
N HIS A 312 -7.93 -0.44 -13.58
CA HIS A 312 -7.99 -0.79 -12.17
C HIS A 312 -9.42 -0.79 -11.61
N MET A 313 -10.27 0.16 -12.03
CA MET A 313 -11.68 0.17 -11.64
C MET A 313 -12.46 -0.98 -12.30
N HIS A 314 -12.26 -1.20 -13.59
CA HIS A 314 -12.97 -2.20 -14.38
C HIS A 314 -12.62 -3.64 -13.95
N SER A 315 -11.36 -3.90 -13.57
CA SER A 315 -10.96 -5.21 -13.00
C SER A 315 -11.67 -5.54 -11.68
N ARG A 316 -12.30 -4.53 -11.06
CA ARG A 316 -13.12 -4.63 -9.84
C ARG A 316 -14.60 -4.43 -10.10
N TYR A 317 -15.02 -4.49 -11.37
CA TYR A 317 -16.41 -4.33 -11.80
C TYR A 317 -17.03 -2.97 -11.41
N VAL A 318 -16.20 -1.92 -11.28
CA VAL A 318 -16.64 -0.55 -10.98
C VAL A 318 -16.57 0.29 -12.26
N VAL A 319 -17.67 0.97 -12.61
CA VAL A 319 -17.73 1.90 -13.75
C VAL A 319 -17.76 3.34 -13.22
N TYR A 320 -16.80 4.19 -13.60
CA TYR A 320 -16.63 5.55 -13.05
C TYR A 320 -17.79 6.50 -13.40
N ARG A 321 -18.19 6.51 -14.69
CA ARG A 321 -19.33 7.28 -15.25
C ARG A 321 -19.24 8.81 -15.21
N ASP A 322 -18.16 9.40 -14.69
CA ASP A 322 -17.99 10.86 -14.56
C ASP A 322 -16.53 11.27 -14.89
N LEU A 323 -16.01 10.79 -16.04
CA LEU A 323 -14.62 10.98 -16.48
C LEU A 323 -14.32 12.41 -16.91
#